data_AF-A0A5M9GYI9-F1
#
_entry.id   AF-A0A5M9GYI9-F1
#
_cell.length_a   1.000
_cell.length_b   1.000
_cell.length_c   1.000
_cell.angle_alpha   90.00
_cell.angle_beta   90.00
_cell.angle_gamma   90.00
#
_symmetry.space_group_name_H-M   'P 1'
#
loop_
_entity.id
_entity.type
_entity.pdbx_description
1 polymer ?
#
loop_
_entity_poly.entity_id
_entity_poly.type
_entity_poly.pdbx_seq_one_letter_code
_entity_poly.pdbx_strand_id
1 'polypeptide(L)'
;MKSHFMNTILILLLPFLFGSCKKDDENPYKDSKYDFSSVDRFIDENLEVYQNQVAVLVSQNGEVIYRKEVNLGINSPRMIASASKWLSGAVIMKLVDEKKLSLDDTVGKFLPAFTENHKGQITIRQLFSHTSGFEGDLEEPGEFSDKYEYQKDLTLAQAVDSIAVHTPLVHTPGSAFSYGVSIRPPHLCYESKSGDYCI
;
A
#
# COMPACT_ATOMS: atom_id res chain seq x y z
N MET A 1 -38.49 -6.05 -78.49
CA MET A 1 -37.55 -6.34 -79.60
C MET A 1 -36.27 -5.56 -79.33
N LYS A 2 -35.14 -6.29 -79.20
CA LYS A 2 -33.74 -5.84 -79.01
C LYS A 2 -33.38 -5.26 -77.63
N SER A 3 -32.25 -5.58 -76.99
CA SER A 3 -31.26 -6.68 -77.05
C SER A 3 -30.29 -6.48 -75.87
N HIS A 4 -29.80 -7.57 -75.27
CA HIS A 4 -28.79 -7.62 -74.21
C HIS A 4 -27.39 -7.13 -74.64
N PHE A 5 -26.62 -6.54 -73.69
CA PHE A 5 -25.16 -6.68 -73.49
C PHE A 5 -24.78 -5.90 -72.20
N MET A 6 -24.55 -6.51 -71.03
CA MET A 6 -23.34 -7.18 -70.49
C MET A 6 -22.13 -6.28 -70.17
N ASN A 7 -21.66 -6.39 -68.92
CA ASN A 7 -20.38 -5.99 -68.32
C ASN A 7 -20.02 -4.51 -68.12
N THR A 8 -19.87 -4.09 -66.86
CA THR A 8 -18.56 -3.94 -66.18
C THR A 8 -18.78 -3.38 -64.77
N ILE A 9 -18.47 -4.21 -63.76
CA ILE A 9 -18.42 -3.82 -62.35
C ILE A 9 -17.08 -3.09 -62.13
N LEU A 10 -17.13 -1.80 -61.77
CA LEU A 10 -15.97 -1.04 -61.31
C LEU A 10 -16.18 -0.66 -59.84
N ILE A 11 -15.77 -1.56 -58.94
CA ILE A 11 -15.69 -1.29 -57.50
C ILE A 11 -14.46 -0.41 -57.28
N LEU A 12 -14.68 0.90 -57.10
CA LEU A 12 -13.66 1.82 -56.60
C LEU A 12 -13.42 1.51 -55.12
N LEU A 13 -12.36 0.74 -54.85
CA LEU A 13 -11.77 0.56 -53.53
C LEU A 13 -11.29 1.92 -53.00
N LEU A 14 -12.10 2.57 -52.15
CA LEU A 14 -11.58 3.61 -51.25
C LEU A 14 -10.61 2.93 -50.28
N PRO A 15 -9.37 3.43 -50.13
CA PRO A 15 -8.47 2.90 -49.12
C PRO A 15 -9.06 3.22 -47.74
N PHE A 16 -9.41 2.18 -47.00
CA PHE A 16 -9.60 2.25 -45.55
C PHE A 16 -8.29 2.81 -44.98
N LEU A 17 -8.29 4.09 -44.64
CA LEU A 17 -7.32 4.67 -43.72
C LEU A 17 -7.52 3.97 -42.38
N PHE A 18 -6.86 2.83 -42.20
CA PHE A 18 -6.54 2.34 -40.87
C PHE A 18 -5.59 3.37 -40.26
N GLY A 19 -6.18 4.41 -39.66
CA GLY A 19 -5.50 5.22 -38.66
C GLY A 19 -5.09 4.27 -37.56
N SER A 20 -3.84 3.80 -37.63
CA SER A 20 -3.16 3.22 -36.49
C SER A 20 -3.07 4.33 -35.45
N CYS A 21 -4.01 4.34 -34.51
CA CYS A 21 -3.80 5.03 -33.24
C CYS A 21 -2.64 4.31 -32.54
N LYS A 22 -1.40 4.66 -32.90
CA LYS A 22 -0.34 4.63 -31.91
C LYS A 22 -0.78 5.61 -30.83
N LYS A 23 -1.15 5.09 -29.66
CA LYS A 23 -0.99 5.88 -28.45
C LYS A 23 0.49 6.16 -28.39
N ASP A 24 0.89 7.36 -28.78
CA ASP A 24 2.21 7.83 -28.45
C ASP A 24 2.26 7.81 -26.91
N ASP A 25 3.10 6.94 -26.36
CA ASP A 25 3.52 6.96 -24.95
C ASP A 25 4.39 8.21 -24.70
N GLU A 26 3.94 9.38 -25.16
CA GLU A 26 4.54 10.65 -24.81
C GLU A 26 4.25 10.89 -23.34
N ASN A 27 5.29 10.75 -22.52
CA ASN A 27 5.28 11.23 -21.15
C ASN A 27 4.86 12.72 -21.18
N PRO A 28 3.66 13.09 -20.72
CA PRO A 28 3.17 14.47 -20.82
C PRO A 28 3.97 15.45 -19.94
N TYR A 29 4.93 14.94 -19.17
CA TYR A 29 5.84 15.70 -18.31
C TYR A 29 7.24 15.87 -18.91
N LYS A 30 7.43 15.52 -20.18
CA LYS A 30 8.71 15.70 -20.89
C LYS A 30 9.14 17.17 -20.99
N ASP A 31 8.17 18.10 -20.95
CA ASP A 31 8.36 19.55 -20.93
C ASP A 31 8.39 20.15 -19.51
N SER A 32 8.60 19.34 -18.47
CA SER A 32 8.74 19.89 -17.12
C SER A 32 9.99 20.79 -17.04
N LYS A 33 9.92 21.84 -16.22
CA LYS A 33 11.10 22.68 -15.88
C LYS A 33 12.24 21.91 -15.18
N TYR A 34 12.04 20.63 -14.89
CA TYR A 34 12.97 19.76 -14.20
C TYR A 34 13.57 18.73 -15.16
N ASP A 35 14.85 18.45 -14.97
CA ASP A 35 15.53 17.37 -15.66
C ASP A 35 15.45 16.09 -14.82
N PHE A 36 14.64 15.12 -15.28
CA PHE A 36 14.51 13.79 -14.68
C PHE A 36 15.32 12.71 -15.42
N SER A 37 16.19 13.07 -16.37
CA SER A 37 16.96 12.11 -17.18
C SER A 37 17.81 11.15 -16.34
N SER A 38 18.33 11.62 -15.20
CA SER A 38 19.06 10.77 -14.24
C SER A 38 18.17 9.73 -13.57
N VAL A 39 16.93 10.10 -13.24
CA VAL A 39 15.92 9.20 -12.67
C VAL A 39 15.45 8.20 -13.72
N ASP A 40 15.19 8.66 -14.94
CA ASP A 40 14.82 7.81 -16.07
C ASP A 40 15.86 6.71 -16.29
N ARG A 41 17.13 7.12 -16.45
CA ARG A 41 18.26 6.21 -16.63
C ARG A 41 18.42 5.24 -15.47
N PHE A 42 18.34 5.72 -14.22
CA PHE A 42 18.43 4.84 -13.06
C PHE A 42 17.34 3.76 -13.09
N ILE A 43 16.09 4.15 -13.39
CA ILE A 43 14.99 3.19 -13.47
C ILE A 43 15.24 2.18 -14.60
N ASP A 44 15.61 2.67 -15.79
CA ASP A 44 15.83 1.82 -16.98
C ASP A 44 16.98 0.82 -16.78
N GLU A 45 18.07 1.25 -16.14
CA GLU A 45 19.24 0.40 -15.82
C GLU A 45 18.93 -0.66 -14.74
N ASN A 46 17.85 -0.49 -13.95
CA ASN A 46 17.52 -1.36 -12.82
C ASN A 46 16.16 -2.09 -12.96
N LEU A 47 15.52 -2.07 -14.14
CA LEU A 47 14.19 -2.66 -14.34
C LEU A 47 14.11 -4.14 -13.94
N GLU A 48 15.17 -4.91 -14.18
CA GLU A 48 15.22 -6.34 -13.84
C GLU A 48 15.06 -6.59 -12.35
N VAL A 49 15.63 -5.73 -11.49
CA VAL A 49 15.50 -5.80 -10.02
C VAL A 49 14.03 -5.67 -9.60
N TYR A 50 13.25 -4.91 -10.36
CA TYR A 50 11.83 -4.66 -10.12
C TYR A 50 10.91 -5.54 -10.98
N GLN A 51 11.43 -6.67 -11.50
CA GLN A 51 10.66 -7.60 -12.34
C GLN A 51 10.01 -6.92 -13.55
N ASN A 52 10.66 -5.86 -14.06
CA ASN A 52 10.17 -5.01 -15.15
C ASN A 52 8.80 -4.36 -14.87
N GLN A 53 8.42 -4.15 -13.61
CA GLN A 53 7.17 -3.50 -13.20
C GLN A 53 7.46 -2.30 -12.30
N VAL A 54 7.40 -1.10 -12.87
CA VAL A 54 7.71 0.15 -12.16
C VAL A 54 6.65 1.20 -12.44
N ALA A 55 6.22 1.91 -11.41
CA ALA A 55 5.41 3.12 -11.52
C ALA A 55 5.98 4.16 -10.57
N VAL A 56 6.33 5.33 -11.09
CA VAL A 56 6.87 6.46 -10.32
C VAL A 56 6.03 7.70 -10.61
N LEU A 57 5.67 8.41 -9.56
CA LEU A 57 4.96 9.67 -9.62
C LEU A 57 5.68 10.67 -8.71
N VAL A 58 5.98 11.86 -9.24
CA VAL A 58 6.49 12.98 -8.43
C VAL A 58 5.52 14.14 -8.57
N SER A 59 5.06 14.65 -7.44
CA SER A 59 4.22 15.83 -7.37
C SER A 59 4.90 16.94 -6.58
N GLN A 60 4.73 18.17 -7.05
CA GLN A 60 5.12 19.37 -6.33
C GLN A 60 3.96 20.37 -6.39
N ASN A 61 3.58 20.93 -5.24
CA ASN A 61 2.49 21.91 -5.11
C ASN A 61 1.14 21.42 -5.67
N GLY A 62 0.87 20.11 -5.57
CA GLY A 62 -0.36 19.50 -6.06
C GLY A 62 -0.38 19.22 -7.56
N GLU A 63 0.66 19.61 -8.30
CA GLU A 63 0.83 19.29 -9.71
C GLU A 63 1.76 18.10 -9.86
N VAL A 64 1.43 17.17 -10.77
CA VAL A 64 2.35 16.11 -11.14
C VAL A 64 3.41 16.73 -12.05
N ILE A 65 4.68 16.56 -11.70
CA ILE A 65 5.82 17.10 -12.45
C ILE A 65 6.65 16.01 -13.12
N TYR A 66 6.42 14.75 -12.78
CA TYR A 66 7.03 13.58 -13.42
C TYR A 66 6.18 12.33 -13.20
N ARG A 67 6.11 11.50 -14.24
CA ARG A 67 5.47 10.18 -14.23
C ARG A 67 6.29 9.24 -15.10
N LYS A 68 6.50 8.02 -14.62
CA LYS A 68 7.05 6.90 -15.39
C LYS A 68 6.29 5.63 -15.07
N GLU A 69 5.92 4.88 -16.10
CA GLU A 69 5.26 3.59 -15.98
C GLU A 69 5.97 2.60 -16.91
N VAL A 70 6.36 1.46 -16.36
CA VAL A 70 6.94 0.34 -17.10
C VAL A 70 6.17 -0.90 -16.67
N ASN A 71 5.31 -1.42 -17.55
CA ASN A 71 4.41 -2.57 -17.33
C ASN A 71 3.58 -2.53 -16.03
N LEU A 72 3.42 -1.35 -15.42
CA LEU A 72 2.67 -1.13 -14.20
C LEU A 72 1.95 0.22 -14.30
N GLY A 73 0.62 0.22 -14.33
CA GLY A 73 -0.15 1.46 -14.36
C GLY A 73 -0.29 2.08 -12.97
N ILE A 74 -0.14 3.41 -12.84
CA ILE A 74 -0.24 4.17 -11.57
C ILE A 74 -1.60 4.01 -10.88
N ASN A 75 -2.66 3.69 -11.63
CA ASN A 75 -4.00 3.47 -11.09
C ASN A 75 -4.30 1.99 -10.79
N SER A 76 -3.32 1.10 -10.99
CA SER A 76 -3.51 -0.33 -10.76
C SER A 76 -3.46 -0.62 -9.26
N PRO A 77 -4.48 -1.28 -8.66
CA PRO A 77 -4.44 -1.64 -7.25
C PRO A 77 -3.24 -2.52 -6.90
N ARG A 78 -2.59 -2.25 -5.77
CA ARG A 78 -1.43 -3.02 -5.28
C ARG A 78 -1.48 -3.14 -3.76
N MET A 79 -0.95 -4.26 -3.25
CA MET A 79 -0.65 -4.38 -1.84
C MET A 79 0.62 -3.56 -1.55
N ILE A 80 0.50 -2.53 -0.71
CA ILE A 80 1.59 -1.61 -0.40
C ILE A 80 2.33 -1.96 0.91
N ALA A 81 1.95 -3.08 1.54
CA ALA A 81 2.56 -3.64 2.74
C ALA A 81 2.79 -2.58 3.84
N SER A 82 4.03 -2.41 4.29
CA SER A 82 4.39 -1.48 5.36
C SER A 82 4.14 0.00 5.03
N ALA A 83 3.98 0.36 3.75
CA ALA A 83 3.56 1.71 3.38
C ALA A 83 2.12 2.01 3.83
N SER A 84 1.34 1.05 4.32
CA SER A 84 0.04 1.34 4.96
C SER A 84 0.17 1.90 6.38
N LYS A 85 1.32 1.80 7.05
CA LYS A 85 1.47 2.18 8.47
C LYS A 85 1.25 3.68 8.73
N TRP A 86 1.65 4.55 7.79
CA TRP A 86 1.43 6.00 7.95
C TRP A 86 -0.06 6.34 8.00
N LEU A 87 -0.90 5.62 7.26
CA LEU A 87 -2.35 5.80 7.26
C LEU A 87 -2.94 5.39 8.62
N SER A 88 -2.54 4.23 9.16
CA SER A 88 -2.92 3.82 10.52
C SER A 88 -2.50 4.85 11.58
N GLY A 89 -1.28 5.40 11.45
CA GLY A 89 -0.80 6.48 12.31
C GLY A 89 -1.69 7.74 12.21
N ALA A 90 -2.09 8.15 11.01
CA ALA A 90 -2.99 9.28 10.80
C ALA A 90 -4.36 9.06 11.45
N VAL A 91 -4.93 7.85 11.36
CA VAL A 91 -6.19 7.49 12.03
C VAL A 91 -6.06 7.62 13.55
N ILE A 92 -4.95 7.15 14.12
CA ILE A 92 -4.73 7.28 15.57
C ILE A 92 -4.52 8.72 15.99
N MET A 93 -3.77 9.51 15.22
CA MET A 93 -3.63 10.94 15.50
C MET A 93 -4.97 11.69 15.41
N LYS A 94 -5.88 11.26 14.52
CA LYS A 94 -7.25 11.79 14.49
C LYS A 94 -8.00 11.51 15.79
N LEU A 95 -7.85 10.33 16.37
CA LEU A 95 -8.45 9.99 17.68
C LEU A 95 -7.82 10.79 18.83
N VAL A 96 -6.52 11.11 18.73
CA VAL A 96 -5.83 12.02 19.67
C VAL A 96 -6.42 13.42 19.59
N ASP A 97 -6.58 13.97 18.38
CA ASP A 97 -7.18 15.30 18.17
C ASP A 97 -8.61 15.38 18.73
N GLU A 98 -9.37 14.30 18.57
CA GLU A 98 -10.73 14.15 19.12
C GLU A 98 -10.77 13.87 20.63
N LYS A 99 -9.60 13.78 21.29
CA LYS A 99 -9.45 13.47 22.72
C LYS A 99 -10.07 12.13 23.13
N LYS A 100 -10.21 11.20 22.18
CA LYS A 100 -10.71 9.84 22.44
C LYS A 100 -9.63 8.94 23.04
N LEU A 101 -8.37 9.23 22.76
CA LEU A 101 -7.20 8.60 23.38
C LEU A 101 -6.04 9.60 23.49
N SER A 102 -5.05 9.29 24.31
CA SER A 102 -3.74 9.96 24.35
C SER A 102 -2.65 9.01 23.84
N LEU A 103 -1.59 9.55 23.24
CA LEU A 103 -0.40 8.75 22.92
C LEU A 103 0.27 8.16 24.17
N ASP A 104 0.08 8.80 25.33
CA ASP A 104 0.63 8.33 26.61
C ASP A 104 -0.37 7.46 27.39
N ASP A 105 -1.56 7.19 26.84
CA ASP A 105 -2.43 6.15 27.38
C ASP A 105 -1.74 4.79 27.26
N THR A 106 -1.98 3.94 28.25
CA THR A 106 -1.52 2.56 28.24
C THR A 106 -2.45 1.69 27.38
N VAL A 107 -1.89 0.72 26.65
CA VAL A 107 -2.63 -0.23 25.81
C VAL A 107 -3.65 -1.01 26.65
N GLY A 108 -3.29 -1.35 27.89
CA GLY A 108 -4.15 -2.06 28.83
C GLY A 108 -5.47 -1.34 29.17
N LYS A 109 -5.56 -0.02 28.94
CA LYS A 109 -6.80 0.76 29.06
C LYS A 109 -7.85 0.34 28.02
N PHE A 110 -7.41 -0.09 26.84
CA PHE A 110 -8.27 -0.42 25.71
C PHE A 110 -8.32 -1.92 25.42
N LEU A 111 -7.25 -2.66 25.77
CA LEU A 111 -7.08 -4.08 25.49
C LEU A 111 -6.83 -4.85 26.80
N PRO A 112 -7.89 -5.33 27.48
CA PRO A 112 -7.76 -6.02 28.77
C PRO A 112 -6.81 -7.23 28.75
N ALA A 113 -6.79 -8.00 27.65
CA ALA A 113 -5.89 -9.14 27.48
C ALA A 113 -4.41 -8.76 27.66
N PHE A 114 -3.99 -7.54 27.28
CA PHE A 114 -2.63 -7.07 27.52
C PHE A 114 -2.34 -6.86 29.01
N THR A 115 -3.31 -6.34 29.77
CA THR A 115 -3.19 -6.19 31.22
C THR A 115 -3.08 -7.54 31.91
N GLU A 116 -3.95 -8.48 31.54
CA GLU A 116 -3.98 -9.85 32.08
C GLU A 116 -2.68 -10.61 31.84
N ASN A 117 -1.97 -10.29 30.75
CA ASN A 117 -0.71 -10.92 30.37
C ASN A 117 0.52 -10.01 30.60
N HIS A 118 0.44 -9.09 31.57
CA HIS A 118 1.56 -8.24 32.04
C HIS A 118 2.19 -7.30 30.98
N LYS A 119 1.48 -7.02 29.89
CA LYS A 119 1.90 -6.13 28.79
C LYS A 119 1.09 -4.83 28.75
N GLY A 120 0.14 -4.65 29.68
CA GLY A 120 -0.80 -3.53 29.69
C GLY A 120 -0.15 -2.15 29.83
N GLN A 121 1.07 -2.06 30.38
CA GLN A 121 1.78 -0.78 30.61
C GLN A 121 2.45 -0.20 29.36
N ILE A 122 2.47 -0.92 28.24
CA ILE A 122 2.96 -0.39 26.96
C ILE A 122 2.06 0.80 26.58
N THR A 123 2.65 1.93 26.22
CA THR A 123 1.89 3.10 25.75
C THR A 123 1.52 3.00 24.27
N ILE A 124 0.47 3.70 23.85
CA ILE A 124 0.12 3.83 22.42
C ILE A 124 1.31 4.37 21.62
N ARG A 125 2.04 5.35 22.17
CA ARG A 125 3.27 5.90 21.58
C ARG A 125 4.31 4.81 21.32
N GLN A 126 4.64 4.01 22.35
CA GLN A 126 5.63 2.94 22.25
C GLN A 126 5.24 1.89 21.21
N LEU A 127 3.95 1.58 21.09
CA LEU A 127 3.44 0.65 20.08
C LEU A 127 3.63 1.19 18.65
N PHE A 128 3.37 2.49 18.43
CA PHE A 128 3.53 3.14 17.13
C PHE A 128 4.96 3.52 16.77
N SER A 129 5.85 3.63 17.75
CA SER A 129 7.26 3.95 17.54
C SER A 129 8.16 2.71 17.48
N HIS A 130 7.60 1.50 17.45
CA HIS A 130 8.35 0.24 17.48
C HIS A 130 9.26 0.10 18.71
N THR A 131 8.83 0.66 19.85
CA THR A 131 9.55 0.56 21.12
C THR A 131 8.69 -0.08 22.20
N SER A 132 7.76 -0.95 21.82
CA SER A 132 6.85 -1.67 22.71
C SER A 132 7.53 -2.78 23.51
N GLY A 133 8.71 -3.22 23.06
CA GLY A 133 9.46 -4.32 23.68
C GLY A 133 9.21 -5.69 23.05
N PHE A 134 8.32 -5.78 22.04
CA PHE A 134 8.15 -7.00 21.24
C PHE A 134 9.36 -7.24 20.34
N GLU A 135 9.55 -8.51 20.00
CA GLU A 135 10.52 -8.90 18.99
C GLU A 135 10.10 -8.39 17.61
N GLY A 136 11.11 -7.98 16.85
CA GLY A 136 10.94 -7.42 15.52
C GLY A 136 10.57 -8.49 14.50
N ASP A 137 10.29 -8.04 13.29
CA ASP A 137 10.34 -8.87 12.11
C ASP A 137 11.82 -9.15 11.83
N LEU A 138 12.26 -10.39 12.08
CA LEU A 138 13.58 -10.85 11.65
C LEU A 138 13.53 -11.08 10.13
N GLU A 139 14.63 -10.76 9.43
CA GLU A 139 14.74 -10.88 7.97
C GLU A 139 14.82 -12.34 7.47
N GLU A 140 14.62 -13.33 8.34
CA GLU A 140 14.70 -14.73 7.96
C GLU A 140 13.49 -15.14 7.10
N PRO A 141 13.70 -15.59 5.84
CA PRO A 141 12.60 -15.96 4.96
C PRO A 141 11.85 -17.19 5.50
N GLY A 142 10.65 -16.98 6.03
CA GLY A 142 9.73 -18.07 6.41
C GLY A 142 9.00 -17.88 7.74
N GLU A 143 9.52 -17.04 8.64
CA GLU A 143 8.93 -16.88 10.00
C GLU A 143 7.75 -15.90 10.06
N PHE A 144 7.49 -15.16 8.98
CA PHE A 144 6.39 -14.20 8.91
C PHE A 144 5.00 -14.84 8.98
N SER A 145 4.82 -16.06 8.47
CA SER A 145 3.48 -16.70 8.43
C SER A 145 2.96 -17.11 9.79
N ASP A 146 3.87 -17.37 10.73
CA ASP A 146 3.51 -17.92 12.04
C ASP A 146 3.07 -16.83 13.00
N LYS A 147 3.46 -15.57 12.73
CA LYS A 147 3.04 -14.41 13.49
C LYS A 147 1.54 -14.16 13.34
N TYR A 148 0.85 -13.95 14.46
CA TYR A 148 -0.60 -13.83 14.52
C TYR A 148 -1.17 -12.70 13.65
N GLU A 149 -0.45 -11.59 13.49
CA GLU A 149 -0.86 -10.48 12.64
C GLU A 149 -0.76 -10.78 11.13
N TYR A 150 -0.15 -11.90 10.73
CA TYR A 150 -0.04 -12.40 9.36
C TYR A 150 -1.00 -13.56 9.05
N GLN A 151 -1.64 -14.14 10.06
CA GLN A 151 -2.61 -15.22 9.89
C GLN A 151 -3.94 -14.69 9.33
N LYS A 152 -4.39 -15.27 8.21
CA LYS A 152 -5.57 -14.80 7.46
C LYS A 152 -6.89 -15.34 8.01
N ASP A 153 -6.82 -16.40 8.79
CA ASP A 153 -7.92 -17.08 9.45
C ASP A 153 -8.27 -16.48 10.83
N LEU A 154 -7.42 -15.58 11.34
CA LEU A 154 -7.69 -14.82 12.55
C LEU A 154 -8.42 -13.52 12.23
N THR A 155 -9.44 -13.22 13.01
CA THR A 155 -9.96 -11.85 13.13
C THR A 155 -8.92 -10.95 13.80
N LEU A 156 -9.04 -9.62 13.62
CA LEU A 156 -8.17 -8.67 14.30
C LEU A 156 -8.17 -8.87 15.83
N ALA A 157 -9.33 -9.11 16.43
CA ALA A 157 -9.44 -9.33 17.87
C ALA A 157 -8.68 -10.60 18.30
N GLN A 158 -8.86 -11.71 17.57
CA GLN A 158 -8.12 -12.96 17.86
C GLN A 158 -6.61 -12.77 17.71
N ALA A 159 -6.16 -12.03 16.69
CA ALA A 159 -4.74 -11.74 16.51
C ALA A 159 -4.18 -10.92 17.68
N VAL A 160 -4.90 -9.86 18.10
CA VAL A 160 -4.52 -9.02 19.24
C VAL A 160 -4.46 -9.82 20.55
N ASP A 161 -5.46 -10.66 20.81
CA ASP A 161 -5.49 -11.52 22.00
C ASP A 161 -4.36 -12.55 21.97
N SER A 162 -4.09 -13.13 20.80
CA SER A 162 -3.02 -14.11 20.62
C SER A 162 -1.63 -13.48 20.85
N ILE A 163 -1.41 -12.25 20.36
CA ILE A 163 -0.20 -11.47 20.67
C ILE A 163 -0.10 -11.20 22.17
N ALA A 164 -1.22 -10.80 22.79
CA ALA A 164 -1.27 -10.52 24.22
C ALA A 164 -0.88 -11.74 25.06
N VAL A 165 -1.33 -12.95 24.67
CA VAL A 165 -1.08 -14.18 25.43
C VAL A 165 0.29 -14.77 25.09
N HIS A 166 0.60 -14.93 23.81
CA HIS A 166 1.65 -15.84 23.36
C HIS A 166 2.95 -15.15 22.93
N THR A 167 2.94 -13.85 22.65
CA THR A 167 4.15 -13.15 22.19
C THR A 167 4.88 -12.52 23.37
N PRO A 168 6.08 -12.99 23.76
CA PRO A 168 6.84 -12.41 24.87
C PRO A 168 7.40 -11.02 24.54
N LEU A 169 7.70 -10.25 25.58
CA LEU A 169 8.54 -9.06 25.44
C LEU A 169 10.00 -9.47 25.55
N VAL A 170 10.81 -9.09 24.56
CA VAL A 170 12.26 -9.32 24.54
C VAL A 170 13.07 -8.11 25.04
N HIS A 171 12.41 -6.96 25.14
CA HIS A 171 12.96 -5.73 25.73
C HIS A 171 11.98 -5.08 26.70
N THR A 172 12.49 -4.23 27.58
CA THR A 172 11.65 -3.34 28.38
C THR A 172 10.96 -2.32 27.45
N PRO A 173 9.64 -2.06 27.60
CA PRO A 173 8.98 -1.03 26.80
C PRO A 173 9.69 0.32 26.89
N GLY A 174 10.05 0.88 25.74
CA GLY A 174 10.80 2.13 25.59
C GLY A 174 12.32 2.01 25.59
N SER A 175 12.90 0.83 25.87
CA SER A 175 14.36 0.69 25.98
C SER A 175 15.08 0.39 24.66
N ALA A 176 14.36 -0.08 23.64
CA ALA A 176 14.93 -0.47 22.35
C ALA A 176 13.92 -0.26 21.21
N PHE A 177 14.44 0.00 20.01
CA PHE A 177 13.68 -0.02 18.77
C PHE A 177 13.71 -1.41 18.14
N SER A 178 12.55 -1.91 17.74
CA SER A 178 12.36 -3.25 17.19
C SER A 178 11.21 -3.21 16.18
N TYR A 179 11.53 -3.09 14.89
CA TYR A 179 10.54 -2.99 13.83
C TYR A 179 9.83 -4.34 13.67
N GLY A 180 8.53 -4.40 13.92
CA GLY A 180 7.79 -5.67 13.91
C GLY A 180 6.38 -5.48 14.44
N VAL A 181 5.98 -6.27 15.44
CA VAL A 181 4.64 -6.26 16.07
C VAL A 181 4.25 -4.85 16.51
N SER A 182 3.61 -4.16 15.57
CA SER A 182 3.16 -2.79 15.64
C SER A 182 2.12 -2.65 14.55
N ILE A 183 0.93 -2.30 15.03
CA ILE A 183 -0.31 -1.97 14.32
C ILE A 183 -0.24 -2.17 12.81
N ARG A 184 -0.69 -3.35 12.39
CA ARG A 184 -1.14 -3.59 11.04
C ARG A 184 -2.60 -3.09 10.92
N PRO A 185 -2.94 -2.25 9.92
CA PRO A 185 -4.35 -2.00 9.62
C PRO A 185 -5.02 -3.33 9.27
N PRO A 186 -6.23 -3.63 9.79
CA PRO A 186 -6.89 -4.89 9.51
C PRO A 186 -6.94 -5.14 8.00
N HIS A 187 -6.55 -6.35 7.62
CA HIS A 187 -6.82 -6.85 6.29
C HIS A 187 -8.35 -6.88 6.10
N LEU A 188 -8.83 -6.06 5.15
CA LEU A 188 -10.16 -6.08 4.53
C LEU A 188 -11.37 -5.84 5.44
N CYS A 189 -12.06 -4.72 5.16
CA CYS A 189 -13.47 -4.45 5.41
C CYS A 189 -13.97 -4.70 6.84
N TYR A 190 -13.99 -3.65 7.65
CA TYR A 190 -14.73 -3.66 8.90
C TYR A 190 -16.23 -3.49 8.62
N GLU A 191 -16.99 -4.58 8.67
CA GLU A 191 -18.44 -4.52 8.82
C GLU A 191 -18.76 -3.97 10.23
N SER A 192 -19.13 -2.69 10.28
CA SER A 192 -19.81 -2.11 11.43
C SER A 192 -21.29 -1.93 11.08
N LYS A 193 -22.19 -2.37 11.97
CA LYS A 193 -23.66 -2.22 11.84
C LYS A 193 -24.17 -0.76 11.83
N SER A 194 -23.31 0.22 11.64
CA SER A 194 -23.68 1.65 11.63
C SER A 194 -23.11 2.45 10.45
N GLY A 195 -22.66 1.79 9.38
CA GLY A 195 -22.27 2.46 8.13
C GLY A 195 -20.78 2.32 7.82
N ASP A 196 -20.53 1.97 6.57
CA ASP A 196 -19.24 1.56 6.05
C ASP A 196 -18.30 2.77 5.88
N TYR A 197 -17.10 2.67 6.45
CA TYR A 197 -15.96 3.48 6.06
C TYR A 197 -14.82 2.54 5.71
N CYS A 198 -14.67 2.27 4.42
CA CYS A 198 -13.46 1.70 3.85
C CYS A 198 -12.46 2.85 3.60
N ILE A 199 -11.22 2.68 4.05
CA ILE A 199 -10.07 3.39 3.48
C ILE A 199 -9.23 2.35 2.76
#